data_AF-A0A517I5T9-F1
#
_entry.id   AF-A0A517I5T9-F1
#
_cell.length_a   1.000
_cell.length_b   1.000
_cell.length_c   1.000
_cell.angle_alpha   90.00
_cell.angle_beta   90.00
_cell.angle_gamma   90.00
#
_symmetry.space_group_name_H-M   'P 1'
#
loop_
_entity.id
_entity.type
_entity.pdbx_description
1 polymer ?
#
loop_
_entity_poly.entity_id
_entity_poly.type
_entity_poly.pdbx_seq_one_letter_code
_entity_poly.pdbx_strand_id
1 'polypeptide(L)'
;MKRFTIMAVSIAALLFLPVIASAKEGVINSKGEWSVAPTFEEVKDTGGFYAATLGDSPANQSWGFIDQRGKWVMKPQFSYVGSFAANGVIKPQYAWVRKFSPAGFAVVGVH
;
A
#
# COMPACT_ATOMS: atom_id res chain seq x y z
N MET A 1 -30.86 20.51 -52.05
CA MET A 1 -29.60 21.08 -51.52
C MET A 1 -29.91 21.85 -50.24
N LYS A 2 -29.31 21.47 -49.11
CA LYS A 2 -28.86 22.39 -48.05
C LYS A 2 -28.06 21.56 -47.02
N ARG A 3 -26.75 21.84 -47.01
CA ARG A 3 -25.75 21.35 -46.07
C ARG A 3 -25.96 22.07 -44.73
N PHE A 4 -25.87 21.37 -43.61
CA PHE A 4 -25.57 21.93 -42.29
C PHE A 4 -24.73 20.89 -41.53
N THR A 5 -23.41 21.00 -41.61
CA THR A 5 -22.52 21.63 -40.62
C THR A 5 -22.25 20.69 -39.45
N ILE A 6 -21.13 19.98 -39.54
CA ILE A 6 -20.50 19.28 -38.44
C ILE A 6 -20.07 20.35 -37.43
N MET A 7 -20.75 20.42 -36.28
CA MET A 7 -20.23 21.19 -35.15
C MET A 7 -18.93 20.54 -34.71
N ALA A 8 -17.86 21.32 -34.73
CA ALA A 8 -16.53 20.92 -34.29
C ALA A 8 -16.60 20.23 -32.91
N VAL A 9 -16.30 18.93 -32.89
CA VAL A 9 -15.79 18.30 -31.67
C VAL A 9 -14.45 18.97 -31.43
N SER A 10 -14.43 19.96 -30.54
CA SER A 10 -13.22 20.70 -30.21
C SER A 10 -12.16 19.69 -29.76
N ILE A 11 -11.02 19.68 -30.47
CA ILE A 11 -9.85 18.83 -30.22
C ILE A 11 -9.30 19.01 -28.78
N ALA A 12 -9.76 20.04 -28.05
CA ALA A 12 -9.40 20.27 -26.65
C ALA A 12 -9.90 19.20 -25.65
N ALA A 13 -10.90 18.37 -26.00
CA ALA A 13 -11.42 17.34 -25.09
C ALA A 13 -10.63 16.01 -25.12
N LEU A 14 -9.65 15.85 -26.01
CA LEU A 14 -8.90 14.61 -26.22
C LEU A 14 -7.53 14.56 -25.51
N LEU A 15 -7.11 15.62 -24.81
CA LEU A 15 -5.77 15.70 -24.20
C LEU A 15 -5.72 15.44 -22.69
N PHE A 16 -6.86 15.23 -22.03
CA PHE A 16 -6.86 14.72 -20.66
C PHE A 16 -7.04 13.21 -20.67
N LEU A 17 -5.98 12.49 -21.07
CA LEU A 17 -5.84 11.13 -20.60
C LEU A 17 -5.78 11.21 -19.06
N PRO A 18 -6.62 10.49 -18.30
CA PRO A 18 -6.38 10.36 -16.88
C PRO A 18 -4.98 9.75 -16.74
N VAL A 19 -4.05 10.52 -16.20
CA VAL A 19 -2.86 9.95 -15.60
C VAL A 19 -3.41 9.05 -14.50
N ILE A 20 -3.31 7.74 -14.68
CA ILE A 20 -3.61 6.78 -13.62
C ILE A 20 -2.51 7.03 -12.57
N ALA A 21 -2.76 7.97 -11.66
CA ALA A 21 -2.01 8.07 -10.43
C ALA A 21 -2.15 6.72 -9.74
N SER A 22 -1.02 6.17 -9.29
CA SER A 22 -0.92 4.82 -8.72
C SER A 22 -2.14 4.44 -7.88
N ALA A 23 -2.74 3.28 -8.18
CA ALA A 23 -3.90 2.81 -7.44
C ALA A 23 -3.47 2.43 -6.02
N LYS A 24 -3.98 3.13 -5.02
CA LYS A 24 -3.72 2.77 -3.62
C LYS A 24 -4.38 1.44 -3.27
N GLU A 25 -3.68 0.64 -2.48
CA GLU A 25 -4.12 -0.65 -1.93
C GLU A 25 -4.70 -0.51 -0.52
N GLY A 26 -5.62 -1.43 -0.21
CA GLY A 26 -6.29 -1.61 1.07
C GLY A 26 -6.64 -3.08 1.29
N VAL A 27 -7.30 -3.40 2.38
CA VAL A 27 -7.63 -4.79 2.74
C VAL A 27 -9.12 -4.95 2.98
N ILE A 28 -9.72 -5.90 2.26
CA ILE A 28 -11.11 -6.32 2.46
C ILE A 28 -11.17 -7.55 3.36
N ASN A 29 -12.17 -7.61 4.24
CA ASN A 29 -12.44 -8.76 5.07
C ASN A 29 -13.21 -9.84 4.28
N SER A 30 -13.47 -11.00 4.91
CA SER A 30 -14.20 -12.11 4.28
C SER A 30 -15.67 -11.81 3.93
N LYS A 31 -16.22 -10.71 4.44
CA LYS A 31 -17.56 -10.22 4.10
C LYS A 31 -17.57 -9.23 2.93
N GLY A 32 -16.39 -8.92 2.37
CA GLY A 32 -16.23 -7.92 1.32
C GLY A 32 -16.22 -6.48 1.81
N GLU A 33 -16.11 -6.25 3.12
CA GLU A 33 -16.06 -4.91 3.71
C GLU A 33 -14.60 -4.46 3.84
N TRP A 34 -14.35 -3.16 3.70
CA TRP A 34 -13.01 -2.60 3.95
C TRP A 34 -12.64 -2.70 5.44
N SER A 35 -11.60 -3.47 5.73
CA SER A 35 -10.92 -3.45 7.03
C SER A 35 -9.84 -2.36 7.08
N VAL A 36 -9.22 -2.11 5.93
CA VAL A 36 -8.28 -1.02 5.69
C VAL A 36 -8.68 -0.39 4.36
N ALA A 37 -9.04 0.89 4.35
CA ALA A 37 -9.38 1.60 3.12
C ALA A 37 -8.16 1.67 2.16
N PRO A 38 -8.38 1.79 0.84
CA PRO A 38 -7.28 1.93 -0.11
C PRO A 38 -6.55 3.26 0.08
N THR A 39 -5.43 3.23 0.82
CA THR A 39 -4.67 4.42 1.21
C THR A 39 -3.15 4.26 1.08
N PHE A 40 -2.66 3.04 0.89
CA PHE A 40 -1.22 2.72 0.82
C PHE A 40 -0.83 2.41 -0.62
N GLU A 41 0.43 2.56 -1.00
CA GLU A 41 0.84 2.13 -2.36
C GLU A 41 0.87 0.61 -2.50
N GLU A 42 1.22 -0.07 -1.41
CA GLU A 42 1.29 -1.53 -1.37
C GLU A 42 0.97 -2.01 0.05
N VAL A 43 0.21 -3.11 0.14
CA VAL A 43 -0.15 -3.78 1.39
C VAL A 43 0.09 -5.29 1.27
N LYS A 44 0.93 -5.83 2.15
CA LYS A 44 1.23 -7.27 2.24
C LYS A 44 0.74 -7.86 3.54
N ASP A 45 -0.01 -8.96 3.47
CA ASP A 45 -0.34 -9.76 4.65
C ASP A 45 0.89 -10.44 5.23
N THR A 46 0.96 -10.40 6.56
CA THR A 46 2.05 -10.91 7.39
C THR A 46 1.59 -12.04 8.32
N GLY A 47 0.34 -12.51 8.22
CA GLY A 47 -0.23 -13.51 9.13
C GLY A 47 -0.60 -12.91 10.50
N GLY A 48 -0.97 -11.63 10.53
CA GLY A 48 -1.40 -10.94 11.75
C GLY A 48 -1.50 -9.43 11.65
N PHE A 49 -0.73 -8.84 10.76
CA PHE A 49 -0.67 -7.41 10.49
C PHE A 49 -0.52 -7.20 8.98
N TYR A 50 -0.40 -5.96 8.55
CA TYR A 50 0.01 -5.70 7.19
C TYR A 50 1.31 -4.92 7.16
N ALA A 51 2.24 -5.34 6.29
CA ALA A 51 3.34 -4.49 5.88
C ALA A 51 2.75 -3.53 4.85
N ALA A 52 2.90 -2.22 5.08
CA ALA A 52 2.30 -1.20 4.23
C ALA A 52 3.33 -0.14 3.88
N THR A 53 3.17 0.44 2.70
CA THR A 53 4.12 1.43 2.20
C THR A 53 3.58 2.85 2.23
N LEU A 54 4.51 3.79 2.41
CA LEU A 54 4.28 5.22 2.26
C LEU A 54 5.33 5.80 1.33
N GLY A 55 4.88 6.66 0.43
CA GLY A 55 5.65 7.22 -0.68
C GLY A 55 4.73 7.38 -1.88
N ASP A 56 5.13 8.20 -2.83
CA ASP A 56 4.34 8.48 -4.04
C ASP A 56 5.07 7.97 -5.30
N SER A 57 6.22 7.31 -5.10
CA SER A 57 7.04 6.72 -6.15
C SER A 57 7.91 5.60 -5.59
N PRO A 58 8.36 4.65 -6.43
CA PRO A 58 9.33 3.63 -6.01
C PRO A 58 10.63 4.20 -5.41
N ALA A 59 11.00 5.44 -5.75
CA ALA A 59 12.23 6.08 -5.28
C ALA A 59 12.14 6.62 -3.83
N ASN A 60 10.93 6.89 -3.33
CA ASN A 60 10.71 7.39 -1.97
C ASN A 60 9.78 6.48 -1.14
N GLN A 61 9.49 5.29 -1.65
CA GLN A 61 8.65 4.31 -0.98
C GLN A 61 9.42 3.67 0.18
N SER A 62 8.80 3.68 1.36
CA SER A 62 9.31 2.99 2.54
C SER A 62 8.21 2.15 3.15
N TRP A 63 8.61 1.06 3.77
CA TRP A 63 7.79 0.07 4.43
C TRP A 63 7.71 0.35 5.93
N GLY A 64 6.51 0.22 6.47
CA GLY A 64 6.21 0.11 7.89
C GLY A 64 5.24 -1.03 8.13
N PHE A 65 4.67 -1.08 9.33
CA PHE A 65 3.68 -2.07 9.71
C PHE A 65 2.43 -1.40 10.27
N ILE A 66 1.27 -1.81 9.75
CA ILE A 66 -0.05 -1.37 10.20
C ILE A 66 -0.80 -2.53 10.87
N ASP A 67 -1.63 -2.19 11.84
CA ASP A 67 -2.59 -3.14 12.41
C ASP A 67 -3.72 -3.48 11.41
N GLN A 68 -4.62 -4.37 11.82
CA GLN A 68 -5.76 -4.78 10.99
C GLN A 68 -6.78 -3.66 10.71
N ARG A 69 -6.62 -2.48 11.33
CA ARG A 69 -7.45 -1.30 11.16
C ARG A 69 -6.73 -0.20 10.37
N GLY A 70 -5.53 -0.48 9.84
CA GLY A 70 -4.74 0.47 9.06
C GLY A 70 -3.92 1.45 9.89
N LYS A 71 -3.82 1.27 11.21
CA LYS A 71 -3.01 2.17 12.07
C LYS A 71 -1.56 1.71 12.11
N TRP A 72 -0.64 2.64 11.91
CA TRP A 72 0.79 2.37 12.06
C TRP A 72 1.12 1.86 13.46
N VAL A 73 1.57 0.61 13.52
CA VAL A 73 2.26 0.04 14.70
C VAL A 73 3.73 0.43 14.64
N MET A 74 4.30 0.45 13.43
CA MET A 74 5.63 0.94 13.16
C MET A 74 5.59 1.79 11.89
N LYS A 75 5.97 3.07 12.01
CA LYS A 75 5.99 3.98 10.88
C LYS A 75 6.96 3.50 9.79
N PRO A 76 6.73 3.90 8.54
CA PRO A 76 7.62 3.59 7.43
C PRO A 76 9.05 4.04 7.70
N GLN A 77 9.98 3.09 7.67
CA GLN A 77 11.41 3.34 7.87
C GLN A 77 12.31 2.30 7.20
N PHE A 78 11.74 1.26 6.59
CA PHE A 78 12.50 0.23 5.88
C PHE A 78 12.37 0.46 4.38
N SER A 79 13.48 0.46 3.65
CA SER A 79 13.47 0.46 2.18
C SER A 79 12.88 -0.83 1.59
N TYR A 80 12.92 -1.94 2.35
CA TYR A 80 12.46 -3.25 1.92
C TYR A 80 12.02 -4.12 3.10
N VAL A 81 10.95 -4.88 2.89
CA VAL A 81 10.46 -5.94 3.78
C VAL A 81 10.46 -7.26 3.00
N GLY A 82 11.25 -8.23 3.46
CA GLY A 82 11.32 -9.57 2.85
C GLY A 82 10.17 -10.49 3.24
N SER A 83 10.15 -11.69 2.63
CA SER A 83 9.15 -12.73 2.90
C SER A 83 9.15 -13.21 4.35
N PHE A 84 7.97 -13.61 4.83
CA PHE A 84 7.80 -14.22 6.15
C PHE A 84 8.46 -15.58 6.22
N ALA A 85 9.26 -15.80 7.27
CA ALA A 85 9.63 -17.15 7.67
C ALA A 85 8.47 -17.82 8.42
N ALA A 86 8.33 -19.14 8.29
CA ALA A 86 7.26 -19.95 8.90
C ALA A 86 7.14 -19.80 10.42
N ASN A 87 8.16 -19.26 11.09
CA ASN A 87 8.19 -19.00 12.53
C ASN A 87 7.65 -17.61 12.93
N GLY A 88 7.01 -16.87 12.01
CA GLY A 88 6.41 -15.56 12.31
C GLY A 88 7.41 -14.41 12.44
N VAL A 89 8.58 -14.55 11.81
CA VAL A 89 9.65 -13.54 11.84
C VAL A 89 9.75 -12.82 10.50
N ILE A 90 9.84 -11.50 10.57
CA ILE A 90 10.08 -10.61 9.43
C ILE A 90 11.53 -10.16 9.44
N LYS A 91 12.14 -10.14 8.26
CA LYS A 91 13.48 -9.57 8.03
C LYS A 91 13.38 -8.33 7.13
N PRO A 92 13.04 -7.14 7.65
CA PRO A 92 13.31 -5.90 6.92
C PRO A 92 14.82 -5.68 6.72
N GLN A 93 15.18 -4.79 5.79
CA GLN A 93 16.57 -4.56 5.36
C GLN A 93 17.59 -4.34 6.52
N TYR A 94 17.16 -3.89 7.71
CA TYR A 94 18.05 -3.63 8.84
C TYR A 94 17.54 -4.11 10.21
N ALA A 95 16.47 -4.91 10.28
CA ALA A 95 15.92 -5.30 11.58
C ALA A 95 15.26 -6.68 11.55
N TRP A 96 14.89 -7.16 12.74
CA TRP A 96 14.10 -8.36 12.94
C TRP A 96 12.88 -8.01 13.78
N VAL A 97 11.69 -8.30 13.25
CA VAL A 97 10.43 -8.07 13.97
C VAL A 97 9.82 -9.43 14.31
N ARG A 98 9.56 -9.68 15.59
CA ARG A 98 8.85 -10.87 16.07
C ARG A 98 7.49 -10.49 16.62
N LYS A 99 6.46 -11.23 16.20
CA LYS A 99 5.12 -11.18 16.77
C LYS A 99 5.13 -11.88 18.12
N PHE A 100 4.90 -11.15 19.21
CA PHE A 100 4.78 -11.73 20.56
C PHE A 100 3.33 -12.01 20.93
N SER A 101 2.38 -11.25 20.39
CA SER A 101 0.95 -11.44 20.59
C SER A 101 0.16 -10.88 19.41
N PRO A 102 -1.16 -11.12 19.32
CA PRO A 102 -2.03 -10.41 18.38
C PRO A 102 -2.02 -8.88 18.54
N ALA A 103 -1.57 -8.35 19.68
CA ALA A 103 -1.66 -6.93 20.05
C ALA A 103 -0.30 -6.22 20.20
N GLY A 104 0.84 -6.89 20.01
CA GLY A 104 2.15 -6.27 20.27
C GLY A 104 3.37 -7.02 19.72
N PHE A 105 4.44 -6.26 19.55
CA PHE A 105 5.73 -6.70 19.00
C PHE A 105 6.89 -6.21 19.86
N ALA A 106 8.05 -6.85 19.67
CA ALA A 106 9.34 -6.23 19.95
C ALA A 106 10.19 -6.28 18.67
N VAL A 107 10.97 -5.22 18.44
CA VAL A 107 12.11 -5.25 17.53
C VAL A 107 13.19 -6.06 18.23
N VAL A 108 13.53 -7.23 17.69
CA VAL A 108 14.43 -8.20 18.35
C VAL A 108 15.88 -8.02 17.91
N GLY A 109 16.17 -7.02 17.10
CA GLY A 109 17.52 -6.61 16.76
C GLY A 109 17.53 -5.71 15.54
N VAL A 110 18.46 -4.77 15.54
CA VAL A 110 18.91 -3.98 14.39
C VAL A 110 20.39 -4.33 14.18
N HIS A 111 20.80 -4.58 12.95
CA HIS A 111 22.22 -4.77 12.62
C HIS A 111 22.97 -3.44 12.63
#